data_AF-A0A962CFQ9-F1
#
_entry.id   AF-A0A962CFQ9-F1
#
_cell.length_a   1.000
_cell.length_b   1.000
_cell.length_c   1.000
_cell.angle_alpha   90.00
_cell.angle_beta   90.00
_cell.angle_gamma   90.00
#
_symmetry.space_group_name_H-M   'P 1'
#
loop_
_entity.id
_entity.type
_entity.pdbx_description
1 polymer ?
#
loop_
_entity_poly.entity_id
_entity_poly.type
_entity_poly.pdbx_seq_one_letter_code
_entity_poly.pdbx_strand_id
1 'polypeptide(L)'
;RTRPPRHDAAAQERWINRYTCAALSSTAIWAGIQVWIAIDPVIPPLVKSVSLFGTIAFSTVLAHLYTSMLRMTVIGIGLLIVPTGFVLWLDPELQILALTLTLYAAYLSAAAMRSRADYRRRLEVDEALVEQRDRYEELSRTDSLTG
;
A
#
# COMPACT_ATOMS: atom_id res chain seq x y z
N ARG A 1 -24.27 3.16 3.01
CA ARG A 1 -23.95 1.98 3.87
C ARG A 1 -22.46 1.67 3.70
N THR A 2 -21.63 1.90 4.72
CA THR A 2 -20.14 1.84 4.65
C THR A 2 -19.53 0.63 5.35
N ARG A 3 -20.31 -0.42 5.64
CA ARG A 3 -19.80 -1.66 6.26
C ARG A 3 -19.74 -2.80 5.24
N PRO A 4 -18.67 -3.62 5.25
CA PRO A 4 -18.58 -4.80 4.40
C PRO A 4 -19.70 -5.81 4.75
N PRO A 5 -20.32 -6.47 3.75
CA PRO A 5 -21.28 -7.55 3.99
C PRO A 5 -20.58 -8.72 4.69
N ARG A 6 -21.09 -9.18 5.84
CA ARG A 6 -20.43 -10.18 6.68
C ARG A 6 -20.70 -11.65 6.30
N HIS A 7 -21.73 -11.92 5.49
CA HIS A 7 -22.22 -13.29 5.26
C HIS A 7 -22.05 -13.79 3.82
N ASP A 8 -21.56 -12.96 2.89
CA ASP A 8 -21.33 -13.35 1.50
C ASP A 8 -19.91 -12.97 1.07
N ALA A 9 -19.05 -13.99 0.95
CA ALA A 9 -17.65 -13.85 0.55
C ALA A 9 -17.52 -13.16 -0.83
N ALA A 10 -18.41 -13.47 -1.78
CA ALA A 10 -18.37 -12.87 -3.11
C ALA A 10 -18.83 -11.39 -3.10
N ALA A 11 -19.82 -11.04 -2.26
CA ALA A 11 -20.20 -9.64 -2.06
C ALA A 11 -19.10 -8.83 -1.34
N GLN A 12 -18.40 -9.44 -0.38
CA GLN A 12 -17.27 -8.84 0.31
C GLN A 12 -16.09 -8.60 -0.64
N GLU A 13 -15.74 -9.56 -1.48
CA GLU A 13 -14.67 -9.41 -2.48
C GLU A 13 -14.98 -8.31 -3.50
N ARG A 14 -16.23 -8.26 -4.01
CA ARG A 14 -16.66 -7.19 -4.92
C ARG A 14 -16.63 -5.82 -4.27
N TRP A 15 -16.96 -5.72 -2.98
CA TRP A 15 -16.90 -4.47 -2.24
C TRP A 15 -15.45 -4.00 -2.07
N ILE A 16 -14.55 -4.91 -1.69
CA ILE A 16 -13.11 -4.64 -1.59
C ILE A 16 -12.59 -4.18 -2.95
N ASN A 17 -12.86 -4.91 -4.03
CA ASN A 17 -12.41 -4.54 -5.38
C ASN A 17 -12.90 -3.16 -5.83
N ARG A 18 -14.14 -2.76 -5.49
CA ARG A 18 -14.63 -1.41 -5.83
C ARG A 18 -13.92 -0.32 -5.04
N TYR A 19 -13.74 -0.52 -3.73
CA TYR A 19 -12.99 0.40 -2.88
C TYR A 19 -11.54 0.54 -3.38
N THR A 20 -10.93 -0.59 -3.70
CA THR A 20 -9.61 -0.71 -4.31
C THR A 20 -9.50 0.04 -5.64
N CYS A 21 -10.46 -0.14 -6.55
CA CYS A 21 -10.48 0.56 -7.83
C CYS A 21 -10.58 2.08 -7.64
N ALA A 22 -11.45 2.54 -6.74
CA ALA A 22 -11.59 3.95 -6.44
C ALA A 22 -10.27 4.54 -5.91
N ALA A 23 -9.62 3.83 -4.98
CA ALA A 23 -8.31 4.23 -4.47
C ALA A 23 -7.24 4.28 -5.56
N LEU A 24 -7.12 3.24 -6.38
CA LEU A 24 -6.16 3.19 -7.48
C LEU A 24 -6.43 4.27 -8.53
N SER A 25 -7.69 4.61 -8.79
CA SER A 25 -8.02 5.71 -9.72
C SER A 25 -7.52 7.06 -9.20
N SER A 26 -7.64 7.33 -7.90
CA SER A 26 -7.08 8.55 -7.31
C SER A 26 -5.56 8.61 -7.47
N THR A 27 -4.88 7.48 -7.25
CA THR A 27 -3.43 7.37 -7.44
C THR A 27 -3.03 7.55 -8.90
N ALA A 28 -3.80 6.98 -9.83
CA ALA A 28 -3.55 7.10 -11.26
C ALA A 28 -3.72 8.55 -11.74
N ILE A 29 -4.76 9.25 -11.27
CA ILE A 29 -4.98 10.66 -11.58
C ILE A 29 -3.80 11.50 -11.07
N TRP A 30 -3.36 11.28 -9.84
CA TRP A 30 -2.21 11.98 -9.28
C TRP A 30 -0.91 11.70 -10.05
N ALA A 31 -0.66 10.44 -10.42
CA ALA A 31 0.49 10.07 -11.24
C ALA A 31 0.47 10.78 -12.61
N GLY A 32 -0.70 10.89 -13.24
CA GLY A 32 -0.87 11.62 -14.49
C GLY A 32 -0.54 13.11 -14.35
N ILE A 33 -1.02 13.75 -13.27
CA ILE A 33 -0.69 15.15 -12.95
C ILE A 33 0.82 15.32 -12.75
N GLN A 34 1.44 14.39 -12.02
CA GLN A 34 2.88 14.46 -11.75
C GLN A 34 3.72 14.32 -13.02
N VAL A 35 3.34 13.42 -13.94
CA VAL A 35 3.97 13.29 -15.26
C VAL A 35 3.80 14.57 -16.07
N TRP A 36 2.60 15.16 -16.07
CA TRP A 36 2.34 16.41 -16.77
C TRP A 36 3.23 17.55 -16.25
N ILE A 37 3.32 17.72 -14.92
CA ILE A 37 4.18 18.71 -14.27
C ILE A 37 5.67 18.49 -14.61
N ALA A 38 6.10 17.23 -14.72
CA ALA A 38 7.49 16.90 -15.04
C ALA A 38 7.84 17.26 -16.50
N ILE A 39 6.97 16.93 -17.46
CA ILE A 39 7.19 17.15 -18.89
C ILE A 39 7.03 18.63 -19.28
N ASP A 40 6.14 19.37 -18.62
CA ASP A 40 5.85 20.75 -19.00
C ASP A 40 7.11 21.65 -18.83
N PRO A 41 7.61 22.26 -19.92
CA PRO A 41 8.80 23.12 -19.87
C PRO A 41 8.51 24.50 -19.28
N VAL A 42 7.25 24.91 -19.19
CA VAL A 42 6.84 26.21 -18.63
C VAL A 42 6.95 26.20 -17.10
N ILE A 43 6.87 25.02 -16.48
CA ILE A 43 6.89 24.90 -15.03
C ILE A 43 8.32 25.05 -14.49
N PRO A 44 8.56 25.99 -13.55
CA PRO A 44 9.88 26.19 -12.95
C PRO A 44 10.38 24.94 -12.19
N PRO A 45 11.71 24.69 -12.15
CA PRO A 45 12.30 23.54 -11.45
C PRO A 45 11.93 23.45 -9.96
N LEU A 46 11.75 24.61 -9.30
CA LEU A 46 11.31 24.66 -7.90
C LEU A 46 9.93 24.04 -7.72
N VAL A 47 8.99 24.33 -8.61
CA VAL A 47 7.62 23.80 -8.57
C VAL A 47 7.62 22.31 -8.84
N LYS A 48 8.44 21.83 -9.81
CA LYS A 48 8.65 20.40 -10.05
C LYS A 48 9.14 19.67 -8.79
N SER A 49 10.09 20.29 -8.07
CA SER A 49 10.63 19.75 -6.82
C SER A 49 9.59 19.69 -5.69
N VAL A 50 8.81 20.76 -5.50
CA VAL A 50 7.71 20.78 -4.50
C VAL A 50 6.65 19.72 -4.80
N SER A 51 6.29 19.55 -6.07
CA SER A 51 5.35 18.51 -6.51
C SER A 51 5.87 17.10 -6.20
N LEU A 52 7.18 16.88 -6.35
CA LEU A 52 7.81 15.60 -5.98
C LEU A 52 7.73 15.33 -4.47
N PHE A 53 7.90 16.34 -3.61
CA PHE A 53 7.67 16.17 -2.17
C PHE A 53 6.22 15.80 -1.86
N GLY A 54 5.25 16.40 -2.54
CA GLY A 54 3.83 16.01 -2.44
C GLY A 54 3.61 14.55 -2.84
N THR A 55 4.28 14.10 -3.89
CA THR A 55 4.23 12.71 -4.38
C THR A 55 4.82 11.73 -3.38
N ILE A 56 5.95 12.07 -2.76
CA ILE A 56 6.59 11.30 -1.68
C ILE A 56 5.63 11.15 -0.49
N ALA A 57 5.01 12.25 -0.05
CA ALA A 57 4.05 12.24 1.05
C ALA A 57 2.82 11.38 0.73
N PHE A 58 2.24 11.54 -0.46
CA PHE A 58 1.09 10.75 -0.91
C PHE A 58 1.41 9.25 -0.98
N SER A 59 2.59 8.89 -1.50
CA SER A 59 3.08 7.51 -1.54
C SER A 59 3.27 6.92 -0.14
N THR A 60 3.74 7.72 0.82
CA THR A 60 3.86 7.32 2.23
C THR A 60 2.51 6.97 2.84
N VAL A 61 1.50 7.82 2.62
CA VAL A 61 0.13 7.60 3.12
C VAL A 61 -0.47 6.36 2.49
N LEU A 62 -0.29 6.16 1.19
CA LEU A 62 -0.69 4.93 0.48
C LEU A 62 -0.07 3.68 1.11
N ALA A 63 1.24 3.70 1.39
CA ALA A 63 1.92 2.58 1.99
C ALA A 63 1.35 2.19 3.37
N HIS A 64 0.91 3.17 4.16
CA HIS A 64 0.31 2.95 5.48
C HIS A 64 -1.17 2.59 5.46
N LEU A 65 -1.93 3.03 4.44
CA LEU A 65 -3.34 2.67 4.31
C LEU A 65 -3.54 1.23 3.83
N TYR A 66 -2.64 0.72 3.00
CA TYR A 66 -2.78 -0.57 2.32
C TYR A 66 -1.86 -1.66 2.89
N THR A 67 -1.39 -1.50 4.12
CA THR A 67 -0.49 -2.45 4.80
C THR A 67 -1.02 -3.88 4.81
N SER A 68 -2.34 -4.04 4.93
CA SER A 68 -3.06 -5.32 4.88
C SER A 68 -3.29 -5.86 3.46
N MET A 69 -3.00 -5.08 2.41
CA MET A 69 -3.27 -5.38 1.00
C MET A 69 -2.01 -5.18 0.13
N LEU A 70 -0.90 -5.86 0.49
CA LEU A 70 0.43 -5.69 -0.13
C LEU A 70 0.40 -5.61 -1.67
N ARG A 71 -0.37 -6.48 -2.32
CA ARG A 71 -0.45 -6.53 -3.79
C ARG A 71 -0.90 -5.20 -4.39
N MET A 72 -1.86 -4.51 -3.75
CA MET A 72 -2.29 -3.18 -4.17
C MET A 72 -1.24 -2.13 -3.90
N THR A 73 -0.58 -2.18 -2.74
CA THR A 73 0.45 -1.21 -2.35
C THR A 73 1.58 -1.21 -3.37
N VAL A 74 2.05 -2.39 -3.76
CA VAL A 74 3.13 -2.54 -4.77
C VAL A 74 2.67 -2.04 -6.14
N ILE A 75 1.44 -2.36 -6.57
CA ILE A 75 0.90 -1.88 -7.85
C ILE A 75 0.75 -0.35 -7.83
N GLY A 76 0.23 0.22 -6.75
CA GLY A 76 0.04 1.66 -6.60
C GLY A 76 1.36 2.43 -6.59
N ILE A 77 2.36 1.93 -5.84
CA ILE A 77 3.71 2.51 -5.83
C ILE A 77 4.34 2.43 -7.22
N GLY A 78 4.24 1.27 -7.89
CA GLY A 78 4.74 1.10 -9.25
C GLY A 78 4.09 2.07 -10.23
N LEU A 79 2.76 2.20 -10.18
CA LEU A 79 2.00 3.10 -11.06
C LEU A 79 2.38 4.57 -10.87
N LEU A 80 2.79 4.96 -9.66
CA LEU A 80 3.15 6.33 -9.33
C LEU A 80 4.60 6.65 -9.68
N ILE A 81 5.51 5.73 -9.34
CA ILE A 81 6.95 5.98 -9.42
C ILE A 81 7.50 5.69 -10.81
N VAL A 82 7.08 4.60 -11.46
CA VAL A 82 7.65 4.19 -12.75
C VAL A 82 7.50 5.26 -13.83
N PRO A 83 6.30 5.79 -14.12
CA PRO A 83 6.16 6.79 -15.19
C PRO A 83 6.85 8.11 -14.84
N THR A 84 6.77 8.54 -13.57
CA THR A 84 7.43 9.77 -13.10
C THR A 84 8.95 9.66 -13.18
N GLY A 85 9.51 8.55 -12.71
CA GLY A 85 10.94 8.27 -12.76
C GLY A 85 11.46 8.18 -14.20
N PHE A 86 10.70 7.53 -15.09
CA PHE A 86 11.06 7.44 -16.51
C PHE A 86 11.21 8.82 -17.15
N VAL A 87 10.27 9.74 -16.91
CA VAL A 87 10.35 11.12 -17.41
C VAL A 87 11.54 11.87 -16.82
N LEU A 88 11.77 11.75 -15.51
CA LEU A 88 12.89 12.42 -14.83
C LEU A 88 14.26 11.95 -15.34
N TRP A 89 14.39 10.68 -15.70
CA TRP A 89 15.63 10.13 -16.25
C TRP A 89 15.95 10.61 -17.69
N LEU A 90 14.95 11.11 -18.42
CA LEU A 90 15.13 11.66 -19.77
C LEU A 90 15.70 13.07 -19.76
N ASP A 91 15.59 13.80 -18.64
CA ASP A 91 16.05 15.18 -18.52
C ASP A 91 17.36 15.25 -17.70
N PRO A 92 18.49 15.66 -18.32
CA PRO A 92 19.79 15.77 -17.64
C PRO A 92 19.76 16.70 -16.42
N GLU A 93 18.95 17.76 -16.44
CA GLU A 93 18.88 18.72 -15.33
C GLU A 93 18.16 18.14 -14.10
N LEU A 94 17.38 17.07 -14.29
CA LEU A 94 16.55 16.46 -13.25
C LEU A 94 17.12 15.12 -12.73
N GLN A 95 18.32 14.71 -13.16
CA GLN A 95 18.93 13.42 -12.79
C GLN A 95 19.08 13.22 -11.27
N ILE A 96 19.39 14.27 -10.50
CA ILE A 96 19.49 14.20 -9.03
C ILE A 96 18.12 13.88 -8.40
N LEU A 97 17.06 14.48 -8.93
CA LEU A 97 15.68 14.22 -8.50
C LEU A 97 15.25 12.81 -8.91
N ALA A 98 15.64 12.35 -10.12
CA ALA A 98 15.41 10.99 -10.60
C ALA A 98 16.05 9.95 -9.67
N LEU A 99 17.32 10.15 -9.30
CA LEU A 99 18.05 9.27 -8.38
C LEU A 99 17.39 9.25 -6.99
N THR A 100 17.03 10.42 -6.47
CA THR A 100 16.36 10.54 -5.17
C THR A 100 15.02 9.79 -5.15
N LEU A 101 14.21 9.97 -6.20
CA LEU A 101 12.94 9.27 -6.34
C LEU A 101 13.14 7.74 -6.45
N THR A 102 14.18 7.30 -7.15
CA THR A 102 14.51 5.88 -7.32
C THR A 102 14.93 5.25 -5.99
N LEU A 103 15.80 5.90 -5.23
CA LEU A 103 16.20 5.44 -3.89
C LEU A 103 15.01 5.40 -2.93
N TYR A 104 14.17 6.43 -2.98
CA TYR A 104 12.96 6.48 -2.18
C TYR A 104 11.97 5.35 -2.54
N ALA A 105 11.82 5.05 -3.83
CA ALA A 105 11.02 3.92 -4.31
C ALA A 105 11.51 2.58 -3.77
N ALA A 106 12.83 2.36 -3.78
CA ALA A 106 13.44 1.15 -3.26
C ALA A 106 13.20 1.02 -1.74
N TYR A 107 13.38 2.11 -0.99
CA TYR A 107 13.07 2.17 0.43
C TYR A 107 11.59 1.82 0.70
N LEU A 108 10.67 2.46 -0.01
CA LEU A 108 9.24 2.27 0.20
C LEU A 108 8.80 0.84 -0.14
N SER A 109 9.38 0.25 -1.18
CA SER A 109 9.15 -1.15 -1.57
C SER A 109 9.64 -2.11 -0.48
N ALA A 110 10.84 -1.88 0.05
CA ALA A 110 11.39 -2.67 1.16
C ALA A 110 10.54 -2.52 2.44
N ALA A 111 10.11 -1.31 2.76
CA ALA A 111 9.23 -1.03 3.90
C ALA A 111 7.88 -1.75 3.76
N ALA A 112 7.28 -1.73 2.56
CA ALA A 112 6.04 -2.46 2.28
C ALA A 112 6.24 -3.98 2.44
N MET A 113 7.32 -4.54 1.90
CA MET A 113 7.65 -5.96 2.05
C MET A 113 7.82 -6.37 3.52
N ARG A 114 8.55 -5.56 4.30
CA ARG A 114 8.73 -5.78 5.74
C ARG A 114 7.39 -5.78 6.46
N SER A 115 6.52 -4.83 6.13
CA SER A 115 5.22 -4.71 6.77
C SER A 115 4.29 -5.92 6.51
N ARG A 116 4.37 -6.53 5.32
CA ARG A 116 3.66 -7.80 5.07
C ARG A 116 4.21 -8.95 5.89
N ALA A 117 5.53 -9.04 6.03
CA ALA A 117 6.14 -10.08 6.85
C ALA A 117 5.66 -9.95 8.31
N ASP A 118 5.62 -8.72 8.83
CA ASP A 118 5.12 -8.44 10.18
C ASP A 118 3.61 -8.73 10.31
N TYR A 119 2.79 -8.38 9.31
CA TYR A 119 1.35 -8.69 9.32
C TYR A 119 1.09 -10.19 9.33
N ARG A 120 1.79 -10.95 8.47
CA ARG A 120 1.65 -12.41 8.41
C ARG A 120 2.04 -13.07 9.73
N ARG A 121 3.14 -12.61 10.33
CA ARG A 121 3.60 -13.11 11.63
C ARG A 121 2.60 -12.87 12.75
N ARG A 122 1.91 -11.71 12.75
CA ARG A 122 0.84 -11.41 13.72
C ARG A 122 -0.38 -12.31 13.51
N LEU A 123 -0.76 -12.55 12.25
CA LEU A 123 -1.88 -13.42 11.93
C LEU A 123 -1.65 -14.86 12.42
N GLU A 124 -0.45 -15.38 12.21
CA GLU A 124 -0.05 -16.73 12.69
C GLU A 124 -0.11 -16.83 14.23
N VAL A 125 0.24 -15.76 14.95
CA VAL A 125 0.12 -15.71 16.41
C VAL A 125 -1.34 -15.67 16.86
N ASP A 126 -2.18 -14.85 16.23
CA ASP A 126 -3.60 -14.76 16.56
C ASP A 126 -4.33 -16.09 16.31
N GLU A 127 -4.00 -16.79 15.22
CA GLU A 127 -4.54 -18.11 14.90
C GLU A 127 -4.12 -19.16 15.94
N ALA A 128 -2.86 -19.17 16.35
CA ALA A 128 -2.36 -20.06 17.39
C ALA A 128 -3.04 -19.81 18.76
N LEU A 129 -3.35 -18.56 19.08
CA LEU A 129 -4.07 -18.20 20.31
C LEU A 129 -5.51 -18.71 20.31
N VAL A 130 -6.20 -18.62 19.16
CA VAL A 130 -7.55 -19.18 19.00
C VAL A 130 -7.52 -20.69 19.18
N GLU A 131 -6.58 -21.38 18.53
CA GLU A 131 -6.45 -22.84 18.64
C GLU A 131 -6.17 -23.29 20.09
N GLN A 132 -5.31 -22.56 20.80
CA GLN A 132 -5.03 -22.85 22.21
C GLN A 132 -6.25 -22.66 23.10
N ARG A 133 -7.00 -21.56 22.93
CA ARG A 133 -8.24 -21.31 23.68
C ARG A 133 -9.23 -22.45 23.48
N ASP A 134 -9.45 -22.85 22.22
CA ASP A 134 -10.42 -23.90 21.89
C ASP A 134 -10.03 -25.24 22.52
N ARG A 135 -8.73 -25.57 22.52
CA ARG A 135 -8.19 -26.77 23.19
C ARG A 135 -8.37 -26.72 24.72
N TYR A 136 -8.19 -25.55 25.34
CA TYR A 136 -8.45 -25.38 26.78
C TYR A 136 -9.94 -25.48 27.13
N GLU A 137 -10.84 -24.94 26.30
CA GLU A 137 -12.29 -25.08 26.49
C GLU A 137 -12.72 -26.55 26.40
N GLU A 138 -12.16 -27.30 25.44
CA GLU A 138 -12.43 -28.73 25.30
C GLU A 138 -11.95 -29.52 26.52
N LEU A 139 -10.70 -29.30 26.95
CA LEU A 139 -10.12 -29.93 28.13
C LEU A 139 -10.90 -29.60 29.41
N SER A 140 -11.25 -28.33 29.63
CA SER A 140 -12.06 -27.90 30.78
C SER A 140 -13.44 -28.56 30.80
N ARG A 141 -14.05 -28.75 29.63
CA ARG A 141 -15.36 -29.40 29.51
C ARG A 141 -15.27 -30.89 29.83
N THR A 142 -14.21 -31.57 29.40
CA THR A 142 -13.99 -32.99 29.73
C THR A 142 -13.57 -33.22 31.17
N ASP A 143 -12.80 -32.31 31.76
CA ASP A 143 -12.31 -32.42 33.14
C ASP A 143 -13.43 -32.25 34.18
N SER A 144 -14.46 -31.46 33.85
CA SER A 144 -15.68 -31.32 34.69
C SER A 144 -16.51 -32.62 34.85
N LEU A 145 -16.20 -33.67 34.08
CA LEU A 145 -16.86 -34.99 34.17
C LEU A 145 -16.02 -36.05 34.91
N THR A 146 -14.80 -35.71 35.33
CA THR A 146 -13.89 -36.59 36.07
C THR A 146 -13.68 -36.18 37.54
N GLY A 147 -14.33 -35.10 37.99
CA GLY A 147 -14.37 -34.65 39.39
C GLY A 147 -15.52 -35.25 40.18
#